data_AF-A0A9Q0J357-F1
#
_entry.id   AF-A0A9Q0J357-F1
#
_cell.length_a   1.000
_cell.length_b   1.000
_cell.length_c   1.000
_cell.angle_alpha   90.00
_cell.angle_beta   90.00
_cell.angle_gamma   90.00
#
_symmetry.space_group_name_H-M   'P 1'
#
loop_
_entity.id
_entity.type
_entity.pdbx_description
1 polymer ?
#
loop_
_entity_poly.entity_id
_entity_poly.type
_entity_poly.pdbx_seq_one_letter_code
_entity_poly.pdbx_strand_id
1 'polypeptide(L)'
;ARGLSQEASGFKNSVIFLFNTGEEEGQNGAHSFVTQHPWSDTIRLAVDLEALGIGGKSGIFQAGPDSWGTEKFASAAKYPSGNVIAQDLFSSGVIKSATDFQVYNEVSGLSGLDFAYTDNTAVYHTKNDKVELLKPGSLQHLGENMLPFLLQAASSSELPERKTLGEGGKTGDESSIFFDILGIYMVVYRQGLASTLYNSVIILSLLIWGASILMGGYPAAISLGLSCLAAFFMWFFSIFFSLLVAFILPKISPSPVQFVAQPWVVIGLFAAPALVGALTGQHLGYVILERYLSSVYSSRKQLSTAVQDDLAKLEAERWLFKAGAKQTLVVATSVLFGISLLLVLSGTIPPYTEDTARPVNVVHVVEAITREGKQDVSSYISLFSPTPGELTSVVETIDEGFVCGRDKVVDFVTFQVKYGCWADEDSKDGWSVSDIHIPLLHVNSDIEEDERITEISIDTKASIRWSLAINFEEIEDFILKGNSSEELVPLGNKSSTDGWHIIQFSGGGQSPRKFELTLFWARSAVHSAHDVVEMEKTQQQQQPLLKLRTDSDILTPKVERVLEKLPAWCSLFGKSTYPHTLAFLSALPVEQFYPAVMSL
;
A
#
# COMPACT_ATOMS: atom_id res chain seq x y z
N ALA A 1 28.31 0.16 10.44
CA ALA A 1 29.32 -0.77 10.96
C ALA A 1 30.73 -0.16 11.04
N ARG A 2 31.43 0.08 9.92
CA ARG A 2 32.84 0.55 9.92
C ARG A 2 33.10 1.80 10.77
N GLY A 3 32.23 2.82 10.68
CA GLY A 3 32.34 4.03 11.51
C GLY A 3 32.27 3.71 13.01
N LEU A 4 31.20 3.02 13.45
CA LEU A 4 31.02 2.65 14.85
C LEU A 4 32.18 1.80 15.41
N SER A 5 32.75 0.89 14.62
CA SER A 5 33.85 0.04 15.11
C SER A 5 35.11 0.82 15.49
N GLN A 6 35.28 2.04 14.98
CA GLN A 6 36.42 2.90 15.34
C GLN A 6 36.21 3.65 16.66
N GLU A 7 34.98 3.73 17.16
CA GLU A 7 34.58 4.54 18.32
C GLU A 7 33.91 3.70 19.44
N ALA A 8 34.06 2.38 19.40
CA ALA A 8 33.35 1.46 20.28
C ALA A 8 33.77 1.51 21.76
N SER A 9 34.83 2.25 22.12
CA SER A 9 35.45 2.23 23.46
C SER A 9 34.58 2.82 24.59
N GLY A 10 33.36 3.29 24.31
CA GLY A 10 32.42 3.83 25.29
C GLY A 10 31.00 3.27 25.18
N PHE A 11 30.82 2.15 24.48
CA PHE A 11 29.49 1.56 24.30
C PHE A 11 29.05 0.85 25.58
N LYS A 12 27.83 1.17 26.03
CA LYS A 12 27.13 0.47 27.11
C LYS A 12 26.19 -0.59 26.56
N ASN A 13 25.75 -0.43 25.31
CA ASN A 13 24.87 -1.33 24.59
C ASN A 13 25.54 -1.85 23.32
N SER A 14 25.22 -3.08 22.95
CA SER A 14 25.69 -3.66 21.69
C SER A 14 24.88 -3.13 20.52
N VAL A 15 25.53 -2.93 19.36
CA VAL A 15 24.86 -2.61 18.09
C VAL A 15 24.97 -3.82 17.19
N ILE A 16 23.84 -4.43 16.87
CA ILE A 16 23.74 -5.59 15.97
C ILE A 16 23.36 -5.09 14.58
N PHE A 17 24.13 -5.49 13.57
CA PHE A 17 23.80 -5.26 12.16
C PHE A 17 23.16 -6.53 11.60
N LEU A 18 21.86 -6.48 11.33
CA LEU A 18 21.12 -7.58 10.74
C LEU A 18 21.03 -7.38 9.23
N PHE A 19 21.69 -8.24 8.47
CA PHE A 19 21.53 -8.35 7.01
C PHE A 19 20.69 -9.59 6.75
N ASN A 20 19.38 -9.40 6.66
CA ASN A 20 18.43 -10.47 6.41
C ASN A 20 18.08 -10.53 4.90
N THR A 21 17.17 -11.44 4.55
CA THR A 21 16.65 -11.65 3.19
C THR A 21 15.17 -12.03 3.28
N GLY A 22 14.47 -12.03 2.16
CA GLY A 22 13.06 -12.44 2.12
C GLY A 22 12.09 -11.36 2.60
N GLU A 23 12.50 -10.09 2.60
CA GLU A 23 11.62 -8.95 2.90
C GLU A 23 10.48 -8.87 1.89
N GLU A 24 10.83 -8.92 0.61
CA GLU A 24 9.89 -8.78 -0.49
C GLU A 24 8.81 -9.87 -0.48
N GLU A 25 9.17 -11.06 0.02
CA GLU A 25 8.33 -12.25 0.21
C GLU A 25 7.51 -12.23 1.52
N GLY A 26 7.41 -11.08 2.19
CA GLY A 26 6.62 -10.92 3.41
C GLY A 26 7.45 -10.84 4.69
N GLN A 27 8.56 -10.09 4.67
CA GLN A 27 9.38 -9.79 5.86
C GLN A 27 9.93 -11.05 6.56
N ASN A 28 10.13 -12.13 5.80
CA ASN A 28 10.44 -13.46 6.34
C ASN A 28 11.73 -13.46 7.14
N GLY A 29 12.76 -12.74 6.68
CA GLY A 29 14.03 -12.65 7.38
C GLY A 29 13.92 -11.97 8.74
N ALA A 30 13.17 -10.87 8.84
CA ALA A 30 12.90 -10.24 10.13
C ALA A 30 12.04 -11.14 11.02
N HIS A 31 11.02 -11.80 10.46
CA HIS A 31 10.13 -12.69 11.19
C HIS A 31 10.89 -13.88 11.79
N SER A 32 11.73 -14.55 11.00
CA SER A 32 12.59 -15.63 11.49
C SER A 32 13.56 -15.15 12.57
N PHE A 33 14.16 -13.96 12.42
CA PHE A 33 15.04 -13.42 13.45
C PHE A 33 14.30 -13.21 14.77
N VAL A 34 13.14 -12.53 14.78
CA VAL A 34 12.43 -12.23 16.02
C VAL A 34 11.85 -13.45 16.71
N THR A 35 11.40 -14.46 15.93
CA THR A 35 10.73 -15.64 16.48
C THR A 35 11.67 -16.78 16.86
N GLN A 36 12.84 -16.90 16.23
CA GLN A 36 13.70 -18.08 16.38
C GLN A 36 15.11 -17.77 16.85
N HIS A 37 15.64 -16.57 16.60
CA HIS A 37 17.05 -16.29 16.88
C HIS A 37 17.29 -16.00 18.37
N PRO A 38 18.26 -16.64 19.05
CA PRO A 38 18.48 -16.47 20.50
C PRO A 38 18.80 -15.03 20.95
N TRP A 39 19.27 -14.18 20.04
CA TRP A 39 19.51 -12.76 20.33
C TRP A 39 18.27 -11.90 20.29
N SER A 40 17.15 -12.37 19.75
CA SER A 40 15.92 -11.57 19.62
C SER A 40 15.48 -11.03 20.98
N ASP A 41 15.62 -11.81 22.05
CA ASP A 41 15.31 -11.45 23.43
C ASP A 41 16.22 -10.37 24.04
N THR A 42 17.36 -10.09 23.42
CA THR A 42 18.30 -9.07 23.87
C THR A 42 18.04 -7.70 23.25
N ILE A 43 17.24 -7.63 22.18
CA ILE A 43 16.99 -6.40 21.43
C ILE A 43 16.08 -5.46 22.24
N ARG A 44 16.45 -4.18 22.27
CA ARG A 44 15.71 -3.11 22.98
C ARG A 44 15.19 -2.01 22.07
N LEU A 45 15.83 -1.81 20.92
CA LEU A 45 15.49 -0.80 19.93
C LEU A 45 15.77 -1.37 18.54
N ALA A 46 14.81 -1.22 17.62
CA ALA A 46 14.99 -1.55 16.21
C ALA A 46 15.24 -0.29 15.38
N VAL A 47 16.13 -0.37 14.39
CA VAL A 47 16.33 0.68 13.39
C VAL A 47 16.27 0.00 12.04
N ASP A 48 15.25 0.33 11.26
CA ASP A 48 15.03 -0.20 9.94
C ASP A 48 15.42 0.83 8.88
N LEU A 49 16.11 0.40 7.83
CA LEU A 49 16.72 1.27 6.82
C LEU A 49 16.28 0.88 5.42
N GLU A 50 15.16 1.46 5.00
CA GLU A 50 14.48 1.12 3.76
C GLU A 50 14.61 2.16 2.64
N ALA A 51 14.09 1.78 1.48
CA ALA A 51 14.05 2.62 0.29
C ALA A 51 12.72 2.43 -0.45
N LEU A 52 11.79 3.37 -0.30
CA LEU A 52 10.53 3.43 -1.06
C LEU A 52 10.70 4.11 -2.44
N GLY A 53 11.93 4.53 -2.75
CA GLY A 53 12.35 5.21 -3.97
C GLY A 53 13.86 5.34 -4.00
N ILE A 54 14.38 5.86 -5.11
CA ILE A 54 15.83 5.93 -5.33
C ILE A 54 16.42 7.28 -4.91
N GLY A 55 16.82 7.35 -3.64
CA GLY A 55 17.57 8.47 -3.06
C GLY A 55 16.71 9.58 -2.45
N GLY A 56 17.21 10.82 -2.51
CA GLY A 56 16.70 11.92 -1.70
C GLY A 56 17.22 11.90 -0.27
N LYS A 57 16.47 12.51 0.64
CA LYS A 57 16.72 12.44 2.07
C LYS A 57 16.17 11.12 2.60
N SER A 58 16.96 10.38 3.39
CA SER A 58 16.42 9.30 4.21
C SER A 58 15.81 9.93 5.46
N GLY A 59 14.49 9.80 5.60
CA GLY A 59 13.72 10.40 6.69
C GLY A 59 12.91 9.38 7.47
N ILE A 60 12.63 9.68 8.73
CA ILE A 60 11.73 8.87 9.57
C ILE A 60 10.34 8.95 8.97
N PHE A 61 9.77 7.78 8.64
CA PHE A 61 8.40 7.67 8.16
C PHE A 61 7.53 6.79 9.06
N GLN A 62 8.13 5.94 9.92
CA GLN A 62 7.44 5.30 11.04
C GLN A 62 8.32 5.37 12.30
N ALA A 63 7.70 5.54 13.45
CA ALA A 63 8.36 5.47 14.74
C ALA A 63 7.56 4.57 15.69
N GLY A 64 8.28 3.89 16.57
CA GLY A 64 7.69 3.02 17.57
C GLY A 64 6.94 3.79 18.66
N PRO A 65 6.23 3.08 19.54
CA PRO A 65 5.40 3.68 20.59
C PRO A 65 6.20 4.43 21.67
N ASP A 66 7.52 4.25 21.73
CA ASP A 66 8.41 4.96 22.66
C ASP A 66 9.12 6.13 21.96
N SER A 67 8.91 7.35 22.47
CA SER A 67 9.51 8.59 21.95
C SER A 67 11.03 8.65 22.03
N TRP A 68 11.69 7.82 22.84
CA TRP A 68 13.13 7.88 23.09
C TRP A 68 13.96 7.84 21.80
N GLY A 69 13.62 6.95 20.86
CA GLY A 69 14.35 6.81 19.60
C GLY A 69 14.33 8.11 18.79
N THR A 70 13.14 8.67 18.63
CA THR A 70 12.90 9.93 17.90
C THR A 70 13.58 11.11 18.58
N GLU A 71 13.52 11.20 19.91
CA GLU A 71 14.18 12.25 20.71
C GLU A 71 15.71 12.20 20.57
N LYS A 72 16.31 11.00 20.65
CA LYS A 72 17.76 10.83 20.47
C LYS A 72 18.18 11.16 19.04
N PHE A 73 17.45 10.65 18.05
CA PHE A 73 17.71 10.97 16.65
C PHE A 73 17.66 12.48 16.41
N ALA A 74 16.62 13.17 16.89
CA ALA A 74 16.49 14.62 16.78
C ALA A 74 17.67 15.38 17.41
N SER A 75 18.24 14.87 18.51
CA SER A 75 19.37 15.50 19.20
C SER A 75 20.72 15.24 18.55
N ALA A 76 20.88 14.14 17.80
CA ALA A 76 22.15 13.70 17.25
C ALA A 76 22.28 13.89 15.73
N ALA A 77 21.17 13.87 14.99
CA ALA A 77 21.18 13.94 13.54
C ALA A 77 21.69 15.31 13.06
N LYS A 78 22.62 15.28 12.09
CA LYS A 78 23.23 16.48 11.52
C LYS A 78 22.31 17.19 10.52
N TYR A 79 21.54 16.41 9.76
CA TYR A 79 20.59 16.85 8.74
C TYR A 79 19.28 16.09 8.94
N PRO A 80 18.56 16.31 10.05
CA PRO A 80 17.39 15.51 10.39
C PRO A 80 16.33 15.54 9.29
N SER A 81 15.66 14.42 9.06
CA SER A 81 14.51 14.36 8.17
C SER A 81 13.45 13.41 8.71
N GLY A 82 12.19 13.80 8.61
CA GLY A 82 11.07 12.95 8.99
C GLY A 82 9.78 13.74 9.15
N ASN A 83 8.64 13.05 9.06
CA ASN A 83 7.32 13.67 9.20
C ASN A 83 6.29 12.68 9.73
N VAL A 84 5.61 13.03 10.83
CA VAL A 84 4.54 12.24 11.45
C VAL A 84 3.39 11.91 10.49
N ILE A 85 3.13 12.76 9.48
CA ILE A 85 2.05 12.52 8.51
C ILE A 85 2.30 11.22 7.74
N ALA A 86 3.55 10.88 7.45
CA ALA A 86 3.88 9.62 6.79
C ALA A 86 3.49 8.43 7.69
N GLN A 87 3.80 8.52 8.98
CA GLN A 87 3.43 7.50 9.96
C GLN A 87 1.90 7.33 10.06
N ASP A 88 1.16 8.44 10.12
CA ASP A 88 -0.30 8.42 10.18
C ASP A 88 -0.91 7.77 8.92
N LEU A 89 -0.34 8.04 7.74
CA LEU A 89 -0.79 7.43 6.48
C LEU A 89 -0.50 5.93 6.42
N PHE A 90 0.70 5.49 6.85
CA PHE A 90 1.03 4.06 6.94
C PHE A 90 0.15 3.35 7.97
N SER A 91 0.02 3.91 9.18
CA SER A 91 -0.78 3.36 10.27
C SER A 91 -2.29 3.33 9.97
N SER A 92 -2.77 4.20 9.07
CA SER A 92 -4.18 4.18 8.64
C SER A 92 -4.57 2.99 7.77
N GLY A 93 -3.59 2.24 7.24
CA GLY A 93 -3.82 1.15 6.28
C GLY A 93 -4.21 1.62 4.86
N VAL A 94 -4.21 2.93 4.61
CA VAL A 94 -4.39 3.48 3.25
C VAL A 94 -3.22 3.09 2.35
N ILE A 95 -2.02 3.10 2.89
CA ILE A 95 -0.82 2.58 2.21
C ILE A 95 -0.72 1.09 2.52
N LYS A 96 -0.95 0.25 1.51
CA LYS A 96 -0.79 -1.20 1.61
C LYS A 96 0.66 -1.60 1.35
N SER A 97 1.55 -1.20 2.25
CA SER A 97 2.98 -1.56 2.24
C SER A 97 3.40 -1.93 3.65
N ALA A 98 4.37 -2.82 3.74
CA ALA A 98 4.99 -3.27 4.98
C ALA A 98 6.52 -3.16 4.84
N THR A 99 7.20 -3.15 5.98
CA THR A 99 8.66 -3.19 6.13
C THR A 99 8.99 -4.11 7.28
N ASP A 100 10.26 -4.50 7.42
CA ASP A 100 10.73 -5.30 8.55
C ASP A 100 10.42 -4.63 9.90
N PHE A 101 10.35 -3.29 9.94
CA PHE A 101 9.91 -2.54 11.11
C PHE A 101 8.56 -2.99 11.66
N GLN A 102 7.60 -3.33 10.78
CA GLN A 102 6.29 -3.82 11.21
C GLN A 102 6.41 -5.12 12.00
N VAL A 103 7.27 -6.05 11.55
CA VAL A 103 7.54 -7.30 12.27
C VAL A 103 8.17 -7.03 13.63
N TYR A 104 9.16 -6.13 13.70
CA TYR A 104 9.79 -5.77 14.97
C TYR A 104 8.78 -5.20 15.98
N ASN A 105 7.88 -4.34 15.53
CA ASN A 105 6.87 -3.71 16.38
C ASN A 105 5.74 -4.67 16.76
N GLU A 106 5.09 -5.29 15.77
CA GLU A 106 3.85 -6.07 15.97
C GLU A 106 4.10 -7.48 16.49
N VAL A 107 5.19 -8.14 16.10
CA VAL A 107 5.51 -9.52 16.53
C VAL A 107 6.39 -9.53 17.77
N SER A 108 7.29 -8.55 17.93
CA SER A 108 8.30 -8.54 19.00
C SER A 108 8.10 -7.43 20.04
N GLY A 109 7.13 -6.53 19.86
CA GLY A 109 6.88 -5.41 20.77
C GLY A 109 8.03 -4.41 20.86
N LEU A 110 8.94 -4.39 19.87
CA LEU A 110 10.09 -3.50 19.85
C LEU A 110 9.67 -2.10 19.43
N SER A 111 10.12 -1.09 20.19
CA SER A 111 10.11 0.29 19.69
C SER A 111 11.33 0.54 18.80
N GLY A 112 11.28 1.59 18.00
CA GLY A 112 12.34 1.89 17.05
C GLY A 112 12.01 2.99 16.07
N LEU A 113 12.81 3.06 15.00
CA LEU A 113 12.66 4.03 13.92
C LEU A 113 12.77 3.33 12.57
N ASP A 114 11.89 3.69 11.66
CA ASP A 114 11.89 3.25 10.27
C ASP A 114 12.19 4.42 9.34
N PHE A 115 13.23 4.24 8.52
CA PHE A 115 13.75 5.26 7.63
C PHE A 115 13.57 4.86 6.18
N ALA A 116 13.14 5.79 5.32
CA ALA A 116 13.05 5.51 3.89
C ALA A 116 13.62 6.64 3.03
N TYR A 117 14.26 6.26 1.93
CA TYR A 117 14.36 7.12 0.75
C TYR A 117 12.99 7.23 0.06
N THR A 118 12.63 8.43 -0.38
CA THR A 118 11.30 8.70 -0.96
C THR A 118 11.35 9.55 -2.24
N ASP A 119 12.54 9.96 -2.70
CA ASP A 119 12.65 10.62 -4.01
C ASP A 119 12.53 9.57 -5.12
N ASN A 120 11.93 9.97 -6.25
CA ASN A 120 11.81 9.15 -7.46
C ASN A 120 11.24 7.73 -7.24
N THR A 121 10.12 7.63 -6.50
CA THR A 121 9.42 6.36 -6.22
C THR A 121 8.86 5.67 -7.48
N ALA A 122 8.82 6.35 -8.62
CA ALA A 122 8.32 5.79 -9.88
C ALA A 122 9.14 4.60 -10.40
N VAL A 123 10.42 4.50 -10.02
CA VAL A 123 11.30 3.39 -10.46
C VAL A 123 11.31 2.21 -9.48
N TYR A 124 10.65 2.35 -8.33
CA TYR A 124 10.61 1.36 -7.26
C TYR A 124 10.04 0.01 -7.74
N HIS A 125 10.68 -1.10 -7.36
CA HIS A 125 10.43 -2.46 -7.86
C HIS A 125 10.41 -2.58 -9.41
N THR A 126 11.21 -1.78 -10.12
CA THR A 126 11.38 -1.91 -11.57
C THR A 126 12.84 -2.15 -11.94
N LYS A 127 13.12 -2.59 -13.17
CA LYS A 127 14.49 -2.74 -13.69
C LYS A 127 15.27 -1.42 -13.72
N ASN A 128 14.60 -0.28 -13.59
CA ASN A 128 15.20 1.04 -13.58
C ASN A 128 15.68 1.48 -12.21
N ASP A 129 15.43 0.71 -11.15
CA ASP A 129 16.02 0.95 -9.83
C ASP A 129 17.53 0.64 -9.86
N LYS A 130 18.31 1.58 -10.38
CA LYS A 130 19.74 1.43 -10.65
C LYS A 130 20.53 2.57 -10.05
N VAL A 131 21.78 2.27 -9.69
CA VAL A 131 22.69 3.22 -9.03
C VAL A 131 22.86 4.54 -9.80
N GLU A 132 22.70 4.55 -11.13
CA GLU A 132 22.81 5.77 -11.94
C GLU A 132 21.72 6.81 -11.62
N LEU A 133 20.55 6.37 -11.14
CA LEU A 133 19.45 7.27 -10.73
C LEU A 133 19.56 7.69 -9.26
N LEU A 134 20.52 7.15 -8.50
CA LEU A 134 20.72 7.52 -7.11
C LEU A 134 21.20 8.96 -7.00
N LYS A 135 20.38 9.80 -6.37
CA LYS A 135 20.68 11.21 -6.16
C LYS A 135 21.99 11.40 -5.37
N PRO A 136 22.94 12.19 -5.89
CA PRO A 136 24.17 12.49 -5.17
C PRO A 136 23.91 13.07 -3.78
N GLY A 137 24.60 12.54 -2.78
CA GLY A 137 24.45 12.95 -1.38
C GLY A 137 23.45 12.14 -0.56
N SER A 138 22.61 11.30 -1.17
CA SER A 138 21.62 10.48 -0.43
C SER A 138 22.26 9.51 0.58
N LEU A 139 23.25 8.73 0.14
CA LEU A 139 23.99 7.82 1.04
C LEU A 139 24.75 8.59 2.13
N GLN A 140 25.28 9.76 1.79
CA GLN A 140 26.00 10.63 2.73
C GLN A 140 25.04 11.17 3.80
N HIS A 141 23.84 11.62 3.40
CA HIS A 141 22.79 12.09 4.31
C HIS A 141 22.37 11.00 5.30
N LEU A 142 22.11 9.79 4.83
CA LEU A 142 21.82 8.65 5.71
C LEU A 142 22.98 8.39 6.68
N GLY A 143 24.21 8.30 6.17
CA GLY A 143 25.39 8.04 6.99
C GLY A 143 25.68 9.11 8.05
N GLU A 144 25.58 10.40 7.69
CA GLU A 144 25.85 11.53 8.59
C GLU A 144 24.80 11.72 9.67
N ASN A 145 23.59 11.19 9.49
CA ASN A 145 22.57 11.16 10.53
C ASN A 145 22.66 9.90 11.37
N MET A 146 22.83 8.75 10.72
CA MET A 146 22.77 7.45 11.37
C MET A 146 23.99 7.21 12.27
N LEU A 147 25.20 7.62 11.85
CA LEU A 147 26.40 7.44 12.65
C LEU A 147 26.33 8.14 14.02
N PRO A 148 26.08 9.46 14.13
CA PRO A 148 26.01 10.12 15.44
C PRO A 148 24.83 9.62 16.28
N PHE A 149 23.69 9.30 15.66
CA PHE A 149 22.56 8.70 16.37
C PHE A 149 22.93 7.36 17.01
N LEU A 150 23.54 6.44 16.25
CA LEU A 150 23.95 5.13 16.77
C LEU A 150 25.06 5.23 17.83
N LEU A 151 26.00 6.17 17.70
CA LEU A 151 27.01 6.43 18.73
C LEU A 151 26.35 6.86 20.05
N GLN A 152 25.41 7.81 19.97
CA GLN A 152 24.69 8.29 21.15
C GLN A 152 23.82 7.19 21.79
N ALA A 153 23.13 6.40 20.96
CA ALA A 153 22.30 5.30 21.43
C ALA A 153 23.12 4.19 22.09
N ALA A 154 24.25 3.79 21.48
CA ALA A 154 25.13 2.75 22.00
C ALA A 154 25.79 3.16 23.33
N SER A 155 26.08 4.45 23.55
CA SER A 155 26.65 4.97 24.79
C SER A 155 25.61 5.33 25.87
N SER A 156 24.32 5.31 25.55
CA SER A 156 23.24 5.60 26.51
C SER A 156 23.14 4.53 27.59
N SER A 157 22.87 4.92 28.84
CA SER A 157 22.47 3.97 29.91
C SER A 157 20.96 3.77 30.01
N GLU A 158 20.20 4.54 29.24
CA GLU A 158 18.74 4.62 29.29
C GLU A 158 18.22 4.14 27.93
N LEU A 159 18.25 2.84 27.66
CA LEU A 159 17.51 2.29 26.52
C LEU A 159 16.08 1.94 26.96
N PRO A 160 15.09 2.05 26.07
CA PRO A 160 13.73 1.66 26.38
C PRO A 160 13.66 0.16 26.74
N GLU A 161 12.76 -0.18 27.66
CA GLU A 161 12.44 -1.59 27.93
C GLU A 161 11.53 -2.14 26.83
N ARG A 162 11.70 -3.42 26.48
CA ARG A 162 10.77 -4.09 25.56
C ARG A 162 9.42 -4.17 26.27
N LYS A 163 8.38 -3.60 25.66
CA LYS A 163 7.00 -3.74 26.16
C LYS A 163 6.49 -5.13 25.77
N THR A 164 5.88 -5.86 26.70
CA THR A 164 5.22 -7.13 26.36
C THR A 164 3.95 -6.84 25.55
N LEU A 165 3.69 -7.65 24.53
CA LEU A 165 2.46 -7.60 23.74
C LEU A 165 1.26 -7.83 24.69
N GLY A 166 0.45 -6.78 24.90
CA GLY A 166 -0.70 -6.81 25.80
C GLY A 166 -0.60 -5.91 27.04
N GLU A 167 0.60 -5.53 27.49
CA GLU A 167 0.77 -4.55 28.60
C GLU A 167 0.75 -3.09 28.12
N GLY A 168 0.94 -2.87 26.82
CA GLY A 168 0.83 -1.57 26.14
C GLY A 168 -0.61 -1.18 25.83
N GLY A 169 -1.51 -1.20 26.81
CA GLY A 169 -2.84 -0.64 26.64
C GLY A 169 -2.75 0.85 26.31
N LYS A 170 -2.84 1.21 25.02
CA LYS A 170 -3.21 2.55 24.49
C LYS A 170 -2.75 3.76 25.33
N THR A 171 -1.53 3.80 25.86
CA THR A 171 -0.97 5.06 26.34
C THR A 171 -0.38 5.79 25.15
N GLY A 172 -1.27 6.29 24.29
CA GLY A 172 -0.89 7.17 23.18
C GLY A 172 -0.05 8.38 23.63
N ASP A 173 -0.01 8.66 24.94
CA ASP A 173 0.75 9.71 25.60
C ASP A 173 2.27 9.63 25.40
N GLU A 174 2.84 8.42 25.27
CA GLU A 174 4.29 8.22 25.09
C GLU A 174 4.75 8.29 23.62
N SER A 175 3.82 8.26 22.67
CA SER A 175 4.13 8.45 21.26
C SER A 175 4.63 9.88 21.00
N SER A 176 5.47 10.05 19.99
CA SER A 176 6.06 11.34 19.63
C SER A 176 5.43 11.90 18.37
N ILE A 177 5.12 13.19 18.38
CA ILE A 177 4.91 13.98 17.17
C ILE A 177 6.26 14.52 16.73
N PHE A 178 6.61 14.30 15.47
CA PHE A 178 7.89 14.71 14.92
C PHE A 178 7.76 15.27 13.50
N PHE A 179 8.55 16.28 13.20
CA PHE A 179 8.72 16.81 11.84
C PHE A 179 10.02 17.60 11.71
N ASP A 180 10.60 17.62 10.53
CA ASP A 180 11.74 18.49 10.24
C ASP A 180 11.32 19.86 9.68
N ILE A 181 12.11 20.88 9.99
CA ILE A 181 12.01 22.22 9.40
C ILE A 181 13.15 22.36 8.39
N LEU A 182 12.82 22.20 7.10
CA LEU A 182 13.73 22.32 5.95
C LEU A 182 14.93 21.35 5.98
N GLY A 183 14.87 20.30 6.80
CA GLY A 183 15.99 19.39 7.11
C GLY A 183 17.11 20.00 7.94
N ILE A 184 16.85 21.10 8.66
CA ILE A 184 17.83 21.79 9.50
C ILE A 184 17.60 21.44 10.98
N TYR A 185 16.35 21.46 11.41
CA TYR A 185 15.97 21.18 12.80
C TYR A 185 14.86 20.14 12.83
N MET A 186 14.99 19.16 13.73
CA MET A 186 13.89 18.25 14.05
C MET A 186 13.12 18.80 15.24
N VAL A 187 11.80 18.96 15.08
CA VAL A 187 10.90 19.24 16.20
C VAL A 187 10.32 17.92 16.66
N VAL A 188 10.48 17.62 17.95
CA VAL A 188 9.93 16.42 18.60
C VAL A 188 9.24 16.83 19.89
N TYR A 189 8.02 16.37 20.10
CA TYR A 189 7.33 16.49 21.37
C TYR A 189 6.37 15.33 21.57
N ARG A 190 6.05 15.04 22.84
CA ARG A 190 5.15 13.96 23.21
C ARG A 190 3.70 14.26 22.84
N GLN A 191 2.94 13.22 22.52
CA GLN A 191 1.52 13.30 22.19
C GLN A 191 0.69 13.92 23.32
N GLY A 192 1.07 13.76 24.59
CA GLY A 192 0.41 14.43 25.71
C GLY A 192 0.49 15.95 25.66
N LEU A 193 1.67 16.47 25.30
CA LEU A 193 1.85 17.92 25.10
C LEU A 193 1.01 18.40 23.90
N ALA A 194 1.03 17.63 22.80
CA ALA A 194 0.21 17.91 21.64
C ALA A 194 -1.28 18.02 22.00
N SER A 195 -1.79 17.01 22.72
CA SER A 195 -3.18 16.93 23.17
C SER A 195 -3.53 18.11 24.08
N THR A 196 -2.64 18.49 24.99
CA THR A 196 -2.82 19.66 25.86
C THR A 196 -2.90 20.96 25.06
N LEU A 197 -2.02 21.15 24.07
CA LEU A 197 -2.04 22.32 23.19
C LEU A 197 -3.32 22.37 22.35
N TYR A 198 -3.70 21.26 21.71
CA TYR A 198 -4.91 21.18 20.89
C TYR A 198 -6.15 21.47 21.73
N ASN A 199 -6.28 20.83 22.89
CA ASN A 199 -7.40 21.05 23.80
C ASN A 199 -7.43 22.50 24.31
N SER A 200 -6.28 23.11 24.61
CA SER A 200 -6.21 24.51 25.05
C SER A 200 -6.68 25.48 23.97
N VAL A 201 -6.26 25.28 22.71
CA VAL A 201 -6.69 26.10 21.56
C VAL A 201 -8.18 25.91 21.30
N ILE A 202 -8.70 24.68 21.38
CA ILE A 202 -10.13 24.39 21.24
C ILE A 202 -10.92 25.11 22.33
N ILE A 203 -10.52 24.97 23.61
CA ILE A 203 -11.20 25.64 24.73
C ILE A 203 -11.16 27.16 24.56
N LEU A 204 -10.01 27.74 24.23
CA LEU A 204 -9.90 29.19 24.00
C LEU A 204 -10.82 29.65 22.86
N SER A 205 -10.88 28.89 21.76
CA SER A 205 -11.77 29.17 20.63
C SER A 205 -13.24 29.10 21.05
N LEU A 206 -13.62 28.08 21.81
CA LEU A 206 -14.97 27.92 22.36
C LEU A 206 -15.33 29.04 23.33
N LEU A 207 -14.38 29.52 24.15
CA LEU A 207 -14.60 30.67 25.05
C LEU A 207 -14.81 31.97 24.29
N ILE A 208 -13.98 32.24 23.25
CA ILE A 208 -14.13 33.41 22.39
C ILE A 208 -15.48 33.37 21.66
N TRP A 209 -15.87 32.21 21.13
CA TRP A 209 -17.16 32.02 20.49
C TRP A 209 -18.32 32.16 21.48
N GLY A 210 -18.21 31.56 22.67
CA GLY A 210 -19.20 31.67 23.74
C GLY A 210 -19.42 33.11 24.18
N ALA A 211 -18.34 33.86 24.41
CA ALA A 211 -18.41 35.30 24.72
C ALA A 211 -19.05 36.10 23.58
N SER A 212 -18.70 35.79 22.32
CA SER A 212 -19.28 36.45 21.14
C SER A 212 -20.78 36.20 21.01
N ILE A 213 -21.24 34.98 21.30
CA ILE A 213 -22.68 34.64 21.32
C ILE A 213 -23.39 35.35 22.47
N LEU A 214 -22.79 35.37 23.67
CA LEU A 214 -23.37 36.05 24.84
C LEU A 214 -23.54 37.56 24.61
N MET A 215 -22.53 38.21 24.00
CA MET A 215 -22.60 39.64 23.67
C MET A 215 -23.54 39.95 22.50
N GLY A 216 -23.59 39.08 21.49
CA GLY A 216 -24.34 39.33 20.25
C GLY A 216 -25.75 38.74 20.21
N GLY A 217 -26.13 37.90 21.17
CA GLY A 217 -27.46 37.30 21.29
C GLY A 217 -27.83 36.35 20.14
N TYR A 218 -29.13 36.15 19.92
CA TYR A 218 -29.67 35.24 18.89
C TYR A 218 -29.10 35.50 17.47
N PRO A 219 -28.92 36.75 17.00
CA PRO A 219 -28.32 37.00 15.69
C PRO A 219 -26.86 36.55 15.56
N ALA A 220 -26.08 36.64 16.63
CA ALA A 220 -24.69 36.15 16.63
C ALA A 220 -24.64 34.62 16.60
N ALA A 221 -25.56 33.93 17.28
CA ALA A 221 -25.66 32.47 17.21
C ALA A 221 -25.95 31.98 15.77
N ILE A 222 -26.89 32.63 15.08
CA ILE A 222 -27.17 32.31 13.67
C ILE A 222 -25.96 32.63 12.77
N SER A 223 -25.33 33.79 12.98
CA SER A 223 -24.15 34.20 12.20
C SER A 223 -22.99 33.21 12.34
N LEU A 224 -22.77 32.69 13.56
CA LEU A 224 -21.80 31.62 13.80
C LEU A 224 -22.20 30.34 13.07
N GLY A 225 -23.46 29.91 13.18
CA GLY A 225 -23.95 28.73 12.46
C GLY A 225 -23.77 28.82 10.95
N LEU A 226 -24.05 29.99 10.36
CA LEU A 226 -23.83 30.28 8.95
C LEU A 226 -22.35 30.31 8.58
N SER A 227 -21.48 30.78 9.48
CA SER A 227 -20.02 30.77 9.28
C SER A 227 -19.46 29.34 9.31
N CYS A 228 -19.93 28.49 10.23
CA CYS A 228 -19.62 27.06 10.25
C CYS A 228 -20.11 26.36 8.97
N LEU A 229 -21.32 26.69 8.51
CA LEU A 229 -21.84 26.19 7.24
C LEU A 229 -20.99 26.63 6.04
N ALA A 230 -20.48 27.86 6.06
CA ALA A 230 -19.58 28.37 5.03
C ALA A 230 -18.22 27.65 5.03
N ALA A 231 -17.67 27.36 6.21
CA ALA A 231 -16.47 26.54 6.35
C ALA A 231 -16.71 25.12 5.81
N PHE A 232 -17.86 24.51 6.15
CA PHE A 232 -18.26 23.22 5.59
C PHE A 232 -18.34 23.27 4.06
N PHE A 233 -18.98 24.30 3.47
CA PHE A 233 -19.03 24.47 2.02
C PHE A 233 -17.63 24.62 1.41
N MET A 234 -16.73 25.39 2.03
CA MET A 234 -15.36 25.50 1.56
C MET A 234 -14.68 24.14 1.44
N TRP A 235 -14.74 23.32 2.50
CA TRP A 235 -14.17 21.96 2.50
C TRP A 235 -14.86 21.04 1.50
N PHE A 236 -16.20 21.04 1.50
CA PHE A 236 -17.00 20.21 0.60
C PHE A 236 -16.69 20.50 -0.87
N PHE A 237 -16.75 21.76 -1.30
CA PHE A 237 -16.49 22.12 -2.70
C PHE A 237 -15.03 21.94 -3.10
N SER A 238 -14.08 22.18 -2.17
CA SER A 238 -12.66 21.90 -2.40
C SER A 238 -12.41 20.42 -2.74
N ILE A 239 -12.88 19.53 -1.87
CA ILE A 239 -12.74 18.08 -2.07
C ILE A 239 -13.53 17.63 -3.29
N PHE A 240 -14.78 18.09 -3.43
CA PHE A 240 -15.65 17.70 -4.55
C PHE A 240 -15.05 18.05 -5.91
N PHE A 241 -14.45 19.23 -6.08
CA PHE A 241 -13.87 19.64 -7.37
C PHE A 241 -12.62 18.82 -7.71
N SER A 242 -11.74 18.54 -6.75
CA SER A 242 -10.59 17.67 -6.99
C SER A 242 -11.00 16.22 -7.28
N LEU A 243 -11.99 15.69 -6.57
CA LEU A 243 -12.55 14.36 -6.84
C LEU A 243 -13.23 14.28 -8.20
N LEU A 244 -13.91 15.35 -8.62
CA LEU A 244 -14.53 15.44 -9.93
C LEU A 244 -13.46 15.31 -11.03
N VAL A 245 -12.32 15.97 -10.89
CA VAL A 245 -11.19 15.79 -11.81
C VAL A 245 -10.66 14.37 -11.76
N ALA A 246 -10.44 13.80 -10.58
CA ALA A 246 -9.96 12.42 -10.42
C ALA A 246 -10.90 11.38 -11.08
N PHE A 247 -12.21 11.64 -11.10
CA PHE A 247 -13.20 10.74 -11.71
C PHE A 247 -13.36 10.96 -13.22
N ILE A 248 -13.27 12.20 -13.70
CA ILE A 248 -13.45 12.53 -15.12
C ILE A 248 -12.18 12.25 -15.90
N LEU A 249 -11.00 12.58 -15.37
CA LEU A 249 -9.73 12.50 -16.09
C LEU A 249 -9.46 11.10 -16.69
N PRO A 250 -9.67 9.98 -15.98
CA PRO A 250 -9.52 8.63 -16.55
C PRO A 250 -10.49 8.30 -17.68
N LYS A 251 -11.62 9.02 -17.79
CA LYS A 251 -12.62 8.80 -18.85
C LYS A 251 -12.32 9.56 -20.14
N ILE A 252 -11.50 10.60 -20.06
CA ILE A 252 -11.19 11.49 -21.18
C ILE A 252 -9.73 11.43 -21.62
N SER A 253 -8.85 10.89 -20.77
CA SER A 253 -7.43 10.68 -21.06
C SER A 253 -7.10 9.20 -21.04
N PRO A 254 -6.46 8.64 -22.09
CA PRO A 254 -6.03 7.24 -22.11
C PRO A 254 -4.96 6.94 -21.04
N SER A 255 -4.24 7.97 -20.58
CA SER A 255 -3.33 7.86 -19.44
C SER A 255 -3.57 9.01 -18.47
N PRO A 256 -4.21 8.78 -17.30
CA PRO A 256 -4.58 9.84 -16.36
C PRO A 256 -3.49 10.15 -15.30
N VAL A 257 -2.27 9.63 -15.47
CA VAL A 257 -1.23 9.60 -14.43
C VAL A 257 0.03 10.38 -14.81
N GLN A 258 -0.10 11.48 -15.57
CA GLN A 258 1.03 12.29 -16.03
C GLN A 258 1.92 12.84 -14.91
N PHE A 259 1.36 12.95 -13.71
CA PHE A 259 2.09 13.37 -12.53
C PHE A 259 3.16 12.38 -12.05
N VAL A 260 3.19 11.14 -12.56
CA VAL A 260 4.26 10.17 -12.28
C VAL A 260 5.59 10.67 -12.87
N ALA A 261 5.60 10.97 -14.16
CA ALA A 261 6.77 11.56 -14.81
C ALA A 261 6.98 13.03 -14.43
N GLN A 262 5.90 13.79 -14.18
CA GLN A 262 5.95 15.24 -13.94
C GLN A 262 5.11 15.67 -12.73
N PRO A 263 5.62 15.56 -11.49
CA PRO A 263 4.84 15.78 -10.26
C PRO A 263 4.17 17.16 -10.14
N TRP A 264 4.74 18.20 -10.76
CA TRP A 264 4.19 19.56 -10.70
C TRP A 264 2.80 19.68 -11.34
N VAL A 265 2.43 18.75 -12.24
CA VAL A 265 1.11 18.71 -12.89
C VAL A 265 -0.02 18.53 -11.87
N VAL A 266 0.25 17.92 -10.71
CA VAL A 266 -0.72 17.78 -9.60
C VAL A 266 -1.26 19.14 -9.14
N ILE A 267 -0.42 20.17 -9.16
CA ILE A 267 -0.81 21.52 -8.73
C ILE A 267 -1.93 22.04 -9.64
N GLY A 268 -1.74 21.91 -10.95
CA GLY A 268 -2.71 22.38 -11.93
C GLY A 268 -3.96 21.50 -12.01
N LEU A 269 -3.81 20.18 -11.92
CA LEU A 269 -4.95 19.26 -12.04
C LEU A 269 -5.80 19.15 -10.79
N PHE A 270 -5.21 19.20 -9.59
CA PHE A 270 -5.92 18.90 -8.35
C PHE A 270 -5.94 20.07 -7.37
N ALA A 271 -4.81 20.77 -7.17
CA ALA A 271 -4.76 21.88 -6.22
C ALA A 271 -5.52 23.12 -6.74
N ALA A 272 -5.47 23.38 -8.04
CA ALA A 272 -6.21 24.47 -8.65
C ALA A 272 -7.74 24.30 -8.54
N PRO A 273 -8.34 23.15 -8.92
CA PRO A 273 -9.76 22.89 -8.68
C PRO A 273 -10.14 22.91 -7.19
N ALA A 274 -9.30 22.38 -6.30
CA ALA A 274 -9.51 22.49 -4.85
C ALA A 274 -9.65 23.95 -4.40
N LEU A 275 -8.73 24.81 -4.83
CA LEU A 275 -8.74 26.22 -4.48
C LEU A 275 -9.96 26.95 -5.07
N VAL A 276 -10.33 26.67 -6.32
CA VAL A 276 -11.56 27.22 -6.92
C VAL A 276 -12.80 26.75 -6.16
N GLY A 277 -12.86 25.48 -5.78
CA GLY A 277 -13.92 24.90 -4.96
C GLY A 277 -14.02 25.58 -3.59
N ALA A 278 -12.89 25.72 -2.88
CA ALA A 278 -12.81 26.41 -1.60
C ALA A 278 -13.32 27.86 -1.68
N LEU A 279 -12.85 28.62 -2.69
CA LEU A 279 -13.29 29.99 -2.92
C LEU A 279 -14.78 30.07 -3.28
N THR A 280 -15.31 29.09 -4.01
CA THR A 280 -16.73 28.99 -4.36
C THR A 280 -17.59 28.72 -3.13
N GLY A 281 -17.23 27.72 -2.32
CA GLY A 281 -17.93 27.40 -1.08
C GLY A 281 -17.92 28.57 -0.09
N GLN A 282 -16.77 29.23 0.07
CA GLN A 282 -16.65 30.44 0.85
C GLN A 282 -17.50 31.59 0.27
N HIS A 283 -17.63 31.70 -1.06
CA HIS A 283 -18.49 32.73 -1.67
C HIS A 283 -19.94 32.54 -1.31
N LEU A 284 -20.42 31.31 -1.45
CA LEU A 284 -21.81 30.95 -1.21
C LEU A 284 -22.16 31.20 0.25
N GLY A 285 -21.29 30.77 1.18
CA GLY A 285 -21.42 31.05 2.59
C GLY A 285 -21.46 32.55 2.92
N TYR A 286 -20.56 33.35 2.32
CA TYR A 286 -20.57 34.80 2.47
C TYR A 286 -21.89 35.42 2.02
N VAL A 287 -22.40 35.06 0.84
CA VAL A 287 -23.64 35.63 0.29
C VAL A 287 -24.85 35.28 1.17
N ILE A 288 -24.89 34.06 1.72
CA ILE A 288 -25.96 33.64 2.65
C ILE A 288 -25.87 34.47 3.94
N LEU A 289 -24.68 34.64 4.50
CA LEU A 289 -24.45 35.40 5.72
C LEU A 289 -24.75 36.90 5.55
N GLU A 290 -24.28 37.52 4.47
CA GLU A 290 -24.54 38.92 4.13
C GLU A 290 -26.05 39.18 3.98
N ARG A 291 -26.78 38.29 3.28
CA ARG A 291 -28.24 38.38 3.14
C ARG A 291 -28.95 38.30 4.49
N TYR A 292 -28.53 37.38 5.35
CA TYR A 292 -29.07 37.25 6.70
C TYR A 292 -28.83 38.53 7.51
N LEU A 293 -27.58 39.03 7.53
CA LEU A 293 -27.22 40.23 8.28
C LEU A 293 -27.95 41.47 7.75
N SER A 294 -28.05 41.65 6.43
CA SER A 294 -28.82 42.74 5.82
C SER A 294 -30.31 42.69 6.24
N SER A 295 -30.91 41.48 6.29
CA SER A 295 -32.27 41.32 6.82
C SER A 295 -32.38 41.66 8.31
N VAL A 296 -31.35 41.37 9.12
CA VAL A 296 -31.33 41.72 10.56
C VAL A 296 -31.17 43.23 10.74
N TYR A 297 -30.27 43.88 10.01
CA TYR A 297 -30.01 45.32 10.14
C TYR A 297 -31.14 46.19 9.56
N SER A 298 -31.78 45.78 8.47
CA SER A 298 -32.94 46.48 7.90
C SER A 298 -34.14 46.53 8.86
N SER A 299 -34.27 45.56 9.77
CA SER A 299 -35.29 45.58 10.82
C SER A 299 -35.05 46.66 11.90
N ARG A 300 -33.83 47.22 11.98
CA ARG A 300 -33.48 48.31 12.91
C ARG A 300 -33.77 49.67 12.26
N LYS A 301 -34.90 50.28 12.61
CA LYS A 301 -35.47 51.53 12.04
C LYS A 301 -34.63 52.82 12.18
N GLN A 302 -33.39 52.78 12.67
CA GLN A 302 -32.61 53.96 13.06
C GLN A 302 -31.49 54.38 12.09
N LEU A 303 -31.22 53.63 11.01
CA LEU A 303 -30.13 53.95 10.07
C LEU A 303 -30.64 54.09 8.63
N SER A 304 -29.90 54.84 7.81
CA SER A 304 -30.14 54.91 6.37
C SER A 304 -29.79 53.58 5.69
N THR A 305 -30.44 53.28 4.57
CA THR A 305 -30.26 52.03 3.82
C THR A 305 -28.81 51.78 3.40
N ALA A 306 -28.11 52.82 2.94
CA ALA A 306 -26.69 52.73 2.56
C ALA A 306 -25.80 52.31 3.74
N VAL A 307 -26.03 52.88 4.92
CA VAL A 307 -25.23 52.56 6.12
C VAL A 307 -25.58 51.16 6.64
N GLN A 308 -26.83 50.71 6.50
CA GLN A 308 -27.23 49.35 6.86
C GLN A 308 -26.53 48.29 6.01
N ASP A 309 -26.44 48.51 4.69
CA ASP A 309 -25.78 47.58 3.77
C ASP A 309 -24.26 47.54 4.00
N ASP A 310 -23.62 48.68 4.26
CA ASP A 310 -22.20 48.73 4.58
C ASP A 310 -21.87 48.06 5.93
N LEU A 311 -22.74 48.23 6.94
CA LEU A 311 -22.64 47.53 8.21
C LEU A 311 -22.81 46.01 8.06
N ALA A 312 -23.78 45.57 7.26
CA ALA A 312 -24.01 44.14 7.00
C ALA A 312 -22.81 43.49 6.32
N LYS A 313 -22.17 44.19 5.37
CA LYS A 313 -20.94 43.74 4.71
C LYS A 313 -19.77 43.66 5.67
N LEU A 314 -19.53 44.70 6.45
CA LEU A 314 -18.42 44.77 7.40
C LEU A 314 -18.57 43.71 8.50
N GLU A 315 -19.80 43.48 8.95
CA GLU A 315 -20.13 42.43 9.92
C GLU A 315 -19.95 41.03 9.29
N ALA A 316 -20.38 40.81 8.04
CA ALA A 316 -20.14 39.56 7.32
C ALA A 316 -18.65 39.28 7.14
N GLU A 317 -17.84 40.30 6.83
CA GLU A 317 -16.39 40.19 6.69
C GLU A 317 -15.68 39.93 8.03
N ARG A 318 -16.25 40.39 9.15
CA ARG A 318 -15.77 40.05 10.50
C ARG A 318 -15.90 38.56 10.79
N TRP A 319 -17.01 37.96 10.37
CA TRP A 319 -17.29 36.54 10.57
C TRP A 319 -16.59 35.64 9.55
N LEU A 320 -16.43 36.12 8.32
CA LEU A 320 -15.91 35.35 7.21
C LEU A 320 -14.98 36.20 6.34
N PHE A 321 -13.68 35.91 6.40
CA PHE A 321 -12.68 36.63 5.62
C PHE A 321 -12.99 36.54 4.11
N LYS A 322 -13.11 37.69 3.45
CA LYS A 322 -13.31 37.79 2.00
C LYS A 322 -12.07 38.40 1.37
N ALA A 323 -11.31 37.57 0.64
CA ALA A 323 -10.13 38.07 -0.07
C ALA A 323 -10.55 39.09 -1.15
N GLY A 324 -10.01 40.32 -1.08
CA GLY A 324 -10.24 41.35 -2.10
C GLY A 324 -9.78 40.94 -3.51
N ALA A 325 -8.82 40.00 -3.60
CA ALA A 325 -8.30 39.46 -4.86
C ALA A 325 -9.03 38.19 -5.37
N LYS A 326 -10.20 37.85 -4.82
CA LYS A 326 -10.89 36.58 -5.10
C LYS A 326 -11.13 36.33 -6.59
N GLN A 327 -11.62 37.33 -7.33
CA GLN A 327 -11.88 37.18 -8.77
C GLN A 327 -10.60 36.87 -9.53
N THR A 328 -9.52 37.60 -9.24
CA THR A 328 -8.20 37.36 -9.82
C THR A 328 -7.69 35.96 -9.50
N LEU A 329 -7.84 35.50 -8.25
CA LEU A 329 -7.43 34.16 -7.84
C LEU A 329 -8.23 33.07 -8.54
N VAL A 330 -9.57 33.21 -8.65
CA VAL A 330 -10.41 32.24 -9.37
C VAL A 330 -9.99 32.18 -10.84
N VAL A 331 -9.86 33.33 -11.52
CA VAL A 331 -9.48 33.37 -12.94
C VAL A 331 -8.09 32.77 -13.15
N ALA A 332 -7.09 33.20 -12.38
CA ALA A 332 -5.72 32.70 -12.51
C ALA A 332 -5.64 31.18 -12.27
N THR A 333 -6.37 30.68 -11.26
CA THR A 333 -6.39 29.27 -10.91
C THR A 333 -7.15 28.43 -11.94
N SER A 334 -8.26 28.94 -12.48
CA SER A 334 -8.99 28.29 -13.58
C SER A 334 -8.16 28.24 -14.87
N VAL A 335 -7.39 29.30 -15.16
CA VAL A 335 -6.45 29.31 -16.29
C VAL A 335 -5.35 28.26 -16.08
N LEU A 336 -4.77 28.18 -14.88
CA LEU A 336 -3.77 27.16 -14.55
C LEU A 336 -4.32 25.73 -14.73
N PHE A 337 -5.55 25.47 -14.26
CA PHE A 337 -6.24 24.20 -14.49
C PHE A 337 -6.45 23.93 -15.99
N GLY A 338 -6.96 24.91 -16.75
CA GLY A 338 -7.20 24.76 -18.18
C GLY A 338 -5.92 24.47 -18.97
N ILE A 339 -4.82 25.16 -18.68
CA ILE A 339 -3.50 24.91 -19.30
C ILE A 339 -3.02 23.50 -18.96
N SER A 340 -3.10 23.11 -17.69
CA SER A 340 -2.64 21.78 -17.24
C SER A 340 -3.45 20.66 -17.87
N LEU A 341 -4.78 20.83 -17.96
CA LEU A 341 -5.67 19.89 -18.64
C LEU A 341 -5.37 19.80 -20.14
N LEU A 342 -5.11 20.92 -20.82
CA LEU A 342 -4.73 20.91 -22.23
C LEU A 342 -3.39 20.20 -22.47
N LEU A 343 -2.39 20.41 -21.61
CA LEU A 343 -1.10 19.72 -21.72
C LEU A 343 -1.21 18.21 -21.56
N VAL A 344 -2.11 17.78 -20.66
CA VAL A 344 -2.45 16.38 -20.41
C VAL A 344 -3.20 15.78 -21.60
N LEU A 345 -4.28 16.41 -22.06
CA LEU A 345 -5.13 15.89 -23.14
C LEU A 345 -4.43 15.91 -24.51
N SER A 346 -3.50 16.84 -24.74
CA SER A 346 -2.70 16.90 -25.96
C SER A 346 -1.60 15.84 -26.02
N GLY A 347 -1.32 15.14 -24.92
CA GLY A 347 -0.19 14.20 -24.84
C GLY A 347 1.18 14.87 -24.87
N THR A 348 1.26 16.21 -24.71
CA THR A 348 2.54 16.95 -24.69
C THR A 348 3.40 16.51 -23.51
N ILE A 349 2.76 16.20 -22.38
CA ILE A 349 3.43 15.65 -21.21
C ILE A 349 3.23 14.12 -21.22
N PRO A 350 4.30 13.35 -21.46
CA PRO A 350 4.18 11.90 -21.43
C PRO A 350 3.94 11.43 -19.99
N PRO A 351 3.11 10.39 -19.80
CA PRO A 351 2.84 9.85 -18.47
C PRO A 351 4.00 9.06 -17.87
N TYR A 352 4.83 8.49 -18.75
CA TYR A 352 5.98 7.66 -18.41
C TYR A 352 7.14 8.04 -19.33
N THR A 353 8.36 7.90 -18.82
CA THR A 353 9.60 8.09 -19.59
C THR A 353 10.44 6.82 -19.53
N GLU A 354 11.60 6.80 -20.20
CA GLU A 354 12.55 5.68 -20.05
C GLU A 354 13.05 5.56 -18.61
N ASP A 355 13.24 6.68 -17.91
CA ASP A 355 13.64 6.69 -16.50
C ASP A 355 12.45 6.33 -15.60
N THR A 356 11.30 6.97 -15.81
CA THR A 356 10.05 6.76 -15.04
C THR A 356 9.09 5.85 -15.79
N ALA A 357 9.54 4.60 -16.00
CA ALA A 357 8.82 3.65 -16.83
C ALA A 357 7.55 3.12 -16.15
N ARG A 358 6.54 2.79 -16.95
CA ARG A 358 5.34 2.10 -16.49
C ARG A 358 5.71 0.66 -16.08
N PRO A 359 5.47 0.26 -14.83
CA PRO A 359 5.66 -1.13 -14.43
C PRO A 359 4.62 -2.02 -15.10
N VAL A 360 5.05 -3.09 -15.73
CA VAL A 360 4.22 -4.11 -16.38
C VAL A 360 4.73 -5.50 -16.00
N ASN A 361 3.85 -6.49 -16.06
CA ASN A 361 4.20 -7.90 -15.91
C ASN A 361 3.82 -8.61 -17.20
N VAL A 362 4.75 -9.36 -17.77
CA VAL A 362 4.54 -10.22 -18.94
C VAL A 362 4.80 -11.64 -18.49
N VAL A 363 3.76 -12.45 -18.47
CA VAL A 363 3.78 -13.78 -17.86
C VAL A 363 3.20 -14.77 -18.84
N HIS A 364 3.93 -15.82 -19.16
CA HIS A 364 3.34 -17.01 -19.76
C HIS A 364 2.65 -17.81 -18.65
N VAL A 365 1.34 -17.97 -18.75
CA VAL A 365 0.53 -18.70 -17.80
C VAL A 365 0.19 -20.07 -18.37
N VAL A 366 0.56 -21.11 -17.64
CA VAL A 366 0.12 -22.49 -17.88
C VAL A 366 -0.79 -22.91 -16.74
N GLU A 367 -2.08 -22.99 -17.01
CA GLU A 367 -3.08 -23.37 -16.03
C GLU A 367 -3.47 -24.84 -16.24
N ALA A 368 -3.28 -25.65 -15.21
CA ALA A 368 -3.57 -27.07 -15.23
C ALA A 368 -4.59 -27.42 -14.14
N ILE A 369 -5.79 -27.79 -14.56
CA ILE A 369 -6.87 -28.21 -13.66
C ILE A 369 -6.99 -29.73 -13.73
N THR A 370 -6.83 -30.38 -12.59
CA THR A 370 -7.00 -31.84 -12.49
C THR A 370 -8.48 -32.14 -12.21
N ARG A 371 -9.14 -32.85 -13.11
CA ARG A 371 -10.54 -33.30 -12.97
C ARG A 371 -10.64 -34.81 -13.22
N GLU A 372 -11.13 -35.57 -12.24
CA GLU A 372 -11.42 -37.01 -12.40
C GLU A 372 -10.25 -37.82 -13.05
N GLY A 373 -9.01 -37.43 -12.76
CA GLY A 373 -7.81 -38.06 -13.35
C GLY A 373 -7.42 -37.62 -14.76
N LYS A 374 -8.12 -36.65 -15.38
CA LYS A 374 -7.71 -35.93 -16.59
C LYS A 374 -7.23 -34.53 -16.24
N GLN A 375 -6.16 -34.09 -16.90
CA GLN A 375 -5.56 -32.77 -16.69
C GLN A 375 -5.92 -31.90 -17.90
N ASP A 376 -6.85 -30.96 -17.70
CA ASP A 376 -7.16 -29.95 -18.70
C ASP A 376 -6.13 -28.84 -18.57
N VAL A 377 -5.35 -28.63 -19.63
CA VAL A 377 -4.26 -27.65 -19.65
C VAL A 377 -4.62 -26.53 -20.61
N SER A 378 -4.61 -25.30 -20.09
CA SER A 378 -4.73 -24.08 -20.89
C SER A 378 -3.45 -23.25 -20.78
N SER A 379 -3.08 -22.59 -21.88
CA SER A 379 -1.82 -21.88 -22.00
C SER A 379 -2.05 -20.55 -22.72
N TYR A 380 -1.60 -19.45 -22.13
CA TYR A 380 -1.77 -18.11 -22.67
C TYR A 380 -0.75 -17.14 -22.08
N ILE A 381 -0.51 -16.02 -22.76
CA ILE A 381 0.28 -14.92 -22.20
C ILE A 381 -0.64 -13.93 -21.52
N SER A 382 -0.28 -13.51 -20.32
CA SER A 382 -0.92 -12.45 -19.55
C SER A 382 0.00 -11.23 -19.49
N LEU A 383 -0.53 -10.06 -19.86
CA LEU A 383 0.08 -8.75 -19.71
C LEU A 383 -0.78 -7.91 -18.77
N PHE A 384 -0.22 -7.44 -17.67
CA PHE A 384 -0.95 -6.59 -16.72
C PHE A 384 -0.02 -5.57 -16.06
N SER A 385 -0.60 -4.59 -15.38
CA SER A 385 0.14 -3.53 -14.68
C SER A 385 -0.49 -3.23 -13.33
N PRO A 386 0.31 -3.01 -12.27
CA PRO A 386 -0.20 -2.52 -10.99
C PRO A 386 -0.61 -1.04 -11.06
N THR A 387 -0.26 -0.32 -12.12
CA THR A 387 -0.60 1.10 -12.27
C THR A 387 -1.96 1.34 -12.92
N PRO A 388 -2.70 2.38 -12.50
CA PRO A 388 -3.96 2.76 -13.14
C PRO A 388 -3.82 3.08 -14.63
N GLY A 389 -4.89 2.83 -15.39
CA GLY A 389 -4.98 3.15 -16.82
C GLY A 389 -5.01 1.92 -17.72
N GLU A 390 -5.50 2.09 -18.94
CA GLU A 390 -5.62 1.00 -19.90
C GLU A 390 -4.26 0.58 -20.49
N LEU A 391 -4.17 -0.65 -20.99
CA LEU A 391 -2.99 -1.20 -21.65
C LEU A 391 -3.12 -1.25 -23.18
N THR A 392 -4.22 -0.74 -23.73
CA THR A 392 -4.56 -0.78 -25.16
C THR A 392 -3.45 -0.21 -26.04
N SER A 393 -2.89 0.95 -25.70
CA SER A 393 -1.78 1.55 -26.46
C SER A 393 -0.47 0.75 -26.39
N VAL A 394 -0.25 0.03 -25.28
CA VAL A 394 0.91 -0.86 -25.11
C VAL A 394 0.77 -2.05 -26.05
N VAL A 395 -0.40 -2.70 -26.05
CA VAL A 395 -0.63 -3.89 -26.88
C VAL A 395 -0.71 -3.58 -28.37
N GLU A 396 -1.21 -2.40 -28.76
CA GLU A 396 -1.18 -1.92 -30.14
C GLU A 396 0.25 -1.75 -30.67
N THR A 397 1.20 -1.40 -29.80
CA THR A 397 2.62 -1.28 -30.17
C THR A 397 3.28 -2.66 -30.29
N ILE A 398 2.91 -3.60 -29.43
CA ILE A 398 3.46 -4.96 -29.42
C ILE A 398 2.96 -5.75 -30.64
N ASP A 399 1.68 -5.60 -31.01
CA ASP A 399 1.02 -6.26 -32.15
C ASP A 399 1.22 -7.80 -32.18
N GLU A 400 0.87 -8.46 -31.06
CA GLU A 400 0.96 -9.93 -30.87
C GLU A 400 -0.40 -10.58 -30.56
N GLY A 401 -1.50 -9.92 -30.95
CA GLY A 401 -2.87 -10.45 -30.84
C GLY A 401 -3.46 -10.43 -29.44
N PHE A 402 -3.06 -9.47 -28.60
CA PHE A 402 -3.63 -9.31 -27.26
C PHE A 402 -5.06 -8.77 -27.29
N VAL A 403 -5.91 -9.34 -26.44
CA VAL A 403 -7.25 -8.84 -26.13
C VAL A 403 -7.23 -8.35 -24.68
N CYS A 404 -7.62 -7.09 -24.47
CA CYS A 404 -7.66 -6.48 -23.13
C CYS A 404 -9.09 -6.42 -22.61
N GLY A 405 -9.26 -6.75 -21.34
CA GLY A 405 -10.60 -6.80 -20.75
C GLY A 405 -10.62 -7.03 -19.24
N ARG A 406 -11.84 -7.13 -18.71
CA ARG A 406 -12.12 -7.47 -17.29
C ARG A 406 -12.89 -8.78 -17.15
N ASP A 407 -13.15 -9.42 -18.28
CA ASP A 407 -13.88 -10.68 -18.45
C ASP A 407 -13.02 -11.89 -18.03
N LYS A 408 -11.70 -11.82 -18.22
CA LYS A 408 -10.76 -12.84 -17.76
C LYS A 408 -10.00 -12.35 -16.53
N VAL A 409 -10.42 -12.80 -15.34
CA VAL A 409 -9.71 -12.57 -14.08
C VAL A 409 -8.74 -13.71 -13.84
N VAL A 410 -7.45 -13.40 -13.71
CA VAL A 410 -6.41 -14.38 -13.40
C VAL A 410 -6.01 -14.23 -11.94
N ASP A 411 -6.00 -15.34 -11.21
CA ASP A 411 -5.57 -15.39 -9.82
C ASP A 411 -4.16 -15.99 -9.73
N PHE A 412 -3.16 -15.17 -9.40
CA PHE A 412 -1.77 -15.62 -9.15
C PHE A 412 -1.53 -16.01 -7.67
N VAL A 413 -2.60 -16.39 -6.96
CA VAL A 413 -2.68 -17.10 -5.67
C VAL A 413 -2.36 -16.27 -4.41
N THR A 414 -3.08 -15.27 -3.95
CA THR A 414 -4.43 -14.75 -4.17
C THR A 414 -4.38 -13.28 -4.60
N PHE A 415 -3.36 -12.97 -5.43
CA PHE A 415 -3.26 -11.72 -6.15
C PHE A 415 -4.11 -11.78 -7.43
N GLN A 416 -5.26 -11.12 -7.42
CA GLN A 416 -6.20 -11.12 -8.55
C GLN A 416 -5.92 -9.99 -9.54
N VAL A 417 -5.66 -10.36 -10.78
CA VAL A 417 -5.58 -9.43 -11.91
C VAL A 417 -6.98 -9.22 -12.49
N LYS A 418 -7.67 -8.17 -12.02
CA LYS A 418 -9.04 -7.83 -12.46
C LYS A 418 -9.12 -7.17 -13.83
N TYR A 419 -8.04 -6.56 -14.29
CA TYR A 419 -7.90 -6.00 -15.63
C TYR A 419 -6.53 -6.37 -16.15
N GLY A 420 -6.49 -6.94 -17.35
CA GLY A 420 -5.28 -7.34 -18.03
C GLY A 420 -5.55 -7.58 -19.50
N CYS A 421 -4.49 -7.86 -20.24
CA CYS A 421 -4.55 -8.29 -21.62
C CYS A 421 -4.02 -9.71 -21.73
N TRP A 422 -4.63 -10.53 -22.56
CA TRP A 422 -4.14 -11.86 -22.82
C TRP A 422 -4.05 -12.13 -24.32
N ALA A 423 -3.09 -12.98 -24.69
CA ALA A 423 -2.95 -13.49 -26.04
C ALA A 423 -2.81 -15.01 -25.96
N ASP A 424 -3.51 -15.72 -26.83
CA ASP A 424 -3.36 -17.17 -26.93
C ASP A 424 -1.95 -17.53 -27.38
N GLU A 425 -1.51 -18.72 -27.02
CA GLU A 425 -0.26 -19.27 -27.53
C GLU A 425 -0.31 -19.41 -29.07
N ASP A 426 0.82 -19.18 -29.75
CA ASP A 426 0.92 -19.47 -31.18
C ASP A 426 1.91 -20.60 -31.44
N SER A 427 1.51 -21.54 -32.31
CA SER A 427 2.29 -22.74 -32.65
C SER A 427 3.51 -22.47 -33.54
N LYS A 428 3.91 -21.20 -33.70
CA LYS A 428 4.87 -20.77 -34.73
C LYS A 428 6.31 -21.16 -34.43
N ASP A 429 6.66 -21.42 -33.16
CA ASP A 429 8.07 -21.57 -32.76
C ASP A 429 8.39 -22.89 -32.03
N GLY A 430 7.51 -23.89 -32.12
CA GLY A 430 7.79 -25.24 -31.63
C GLY A 430 7.90 -25.39 -30.12
N TRP A 431 7.43 -24.42 -29.33
CA TRP A 431 7.20 -24.58 -27.90
C TRP A 431 5.93 -25.41 -27.69
N SER A 432 6.00 -26.44 -26.85
CA SER A 432 4.83 -27.23 -26.45
C SER A 432 4.80 -27.37 -24.94
N VAL A 433 3.61 -27.21 -24.36
CA VAL A 433 3.38 -27.46 -22.93
C VAL A 433 3.80 -28.88 -22.52
N SER A 434 3.79 -29.84 -23.46
CA SER A 434 4.26 -31.21 -23.23
C SER A 434 5.74 -31.33 -22.89
N ASP A 435 6.56 -30.35 -23.27
CA ASP A 435 8.01 -30.41 -23.13
C ASP A 435 8.48 -29.91 -21.75
N ILE A 436 7.57 -29.36 -20.96
CA ILE A 436 7.86 -28.86 -19.61
C ILE A 436 7.12 -29.73 -18.58
N HIS A 437 7.84 -30.12 -17.53
CA HIS A 437 7.24 -30.81 -16.41
C HIS A 437 6.37 -29.85 -15.60
N ILE A 438 5.04 -29.98 -15.78
CA ILE A 438 4.05 -29.23 -15.01
C ILE A 438 4.15 -29.65 -13.52
N PRO A 439 4.13 -28.69 -12.58
CA PRO A 439 4.00 -28.99 -11.16
C PRO A 439 2.78 -29.86 -10.89
N LEU A 440 2.91 -30.79 -9.96
CA LEU A 440 1.86 -31.76 -9.66
C LEU A 440 1.35 -31.59 -8.23
N LEU A 441 0.04 -31.46 -8.09
CA LEU A 441 -0.68 -31.68 -6.84
C LEU A 441 -1.34 -33.06 -6.91
N HIS A 442 -0.85 -34.00 -6.13
CA HIS A 442 -1.37 -35.37 -6.10
C HIS A 442 -1.97 -35.69 -4.74
N VAL A 443 -3.25 -36.06 -4.73
CA VAL A 443 -3.93 -36.56 -3.52
C VAL A 443 -3.50 -38.01 -3.30
N ASN A 444 -2.78 -38.26 -2.21
CA ASN A 444 -2.30 -39.60 -1.85
C ASN A 444 -3.39 -40.39 -1.14
N SER A 445 -4.08 -39.75 -0.19
CA SER A 445 -5.12 -40.35 0.63
C SER A 445 -6.14 -39.29 1.07
N ASP A 446 -7.38 -39.70 1.25
CA ASP A 446 -8.44 -38.93 1.91
C ASP A 446 -9.19 -39.92 2.82
N ILE A 447 -9.07 -39.73 4.13
CA ILE A 447 -9.55 -40.67 5.15
C ILE A 447 -10.56 -39.95 6.02
N GLU A 448 -11.77 -40.50 6.11
CA GLU A 448 -12.86 -40.00 6.93
C GLU A 448 -13.20 -41.05 8.00
N GLU A 449 -12.55 -40.95 9.17
CA GLU A 449 -12.84 -41.77 10.36
C GLU A 449 -13.48 -40.90 11.47
N ASP A 450 -12.71 -40.46 12.46
CA ASP A 450 -13.16 -39.55 13.53
C ASP A 450 -12.98 -38.07 13.16
N GLU A 451 -11.88 -37.76 12.45
CA GLU A 451 -11.58 -36.48 11.83
C GLU A 451 -11.18 -36.73 10.39
N ARG A 452 -11.64 -35.89 9.46
CA ARG A 452 -11.32 -36.04 8.04
C ARG A 452 -9.94 -35.47 7.75
N ILE A 453 -9.06 -36.29 7.19
CA ILE A 453 -7.66 -35.96 6.91
C ILE A 453 -7.35 -36.26 5.45
N THR A 454 -6.73 -35.31 4.77
CA THR A 454 -6.27 -35.47 3.38
C THR A 454 -4.75 -35.30 3.30
N GLU A 455 -4.07 -36.25 2.66
CA GLU A 455 -2.63 -36.18 2.39
C GLU A 455 -2.36 -35.87 0.92
N ILE A 456 -1.55 -34.85 0.68
CA ILE A 456 -1.28 -34.31 -0.66
C ILE A 456 0.23 -34.21 -0.85
N SER A 457 0.73 -34.80 -1.94
CA SER A 457 2.10 -34.59 -2.41
C SER A 457 2.15 -33.43 -3.40
N ILE A 458 3.05 -32.49 -3.12
CA ILE A 458 3.32 -31.33 -3.96
C ILE A 458 4.68 -31.53 -4.61
N ASP A 459 4.74 -31.56 -5.95
CA ASP A 459 6.00 -31.58 -6.71
C ASP A 459 6.11 -30.31 -7.56
N THR A 460 6.98 -29.39 -7.14
CA THR A 460 7.25 -28.11 -7.82
C THR A 460 8.20 -28.23 -9.01
N LYS A 461 8.68 -29.45 -9.30
CA LYS A 461 9.55 -29.80 -10.43
C LYS A 461 10.86 -29.00 -10.46
N ALA A 462 10.94 -28.01 -11.35
CA ALA A 462 12.12 -27.17 -11.52
C ALA A 462 12.06 -25.88 -10.69
N SER A 463 10.87 -25.51 -10.20
CA SER A 463 10.68 -24.27 -9.48
C SER A 463 11.23 -24.36 -8.05
N ILE A 464 11.87 -23.28 -7.62
CA ILE A 464 12.32 -23.06 -6.23
C ILE A 464 11.53 -21.94 -5.56
N ARG A 465 10.49 -21.43 -6.24
CA ARG A 465 9.65 -20.34 -5.78
C ARG A 465 8.18 -20.62 -6.08
N TRP A 466 7.38 -20.67 -5.03
CA TRP A 466 5.97 -21.00 -5.16
C TRP A 466 5.13 -20.31 -4.09
N SER A 467 3.85 -20.17 -4.39
CA SER A 467 2.84 -19.70 -3.45
C SER A 467 1.67 -20.68 -3.43
N LEU A 468 1.26 -21.09 -2.24
CA LEU A 468 0.17 -22.01 -2.00
C LEU A 468 -0.90 -21.29 -1.16
N ALA A 469 -2.13 -21.26 -1.65
CA ALA A 469 -3.28 -20.83 -0.86
C ALA A 469 -4.13 -22.03 -0.46
N ILE A 470 -4.46 -22.10 0.83
CA ILE A 470 -5.29 -23.13 1.45
C ILE A 470 -6.61 -22.50 1.87
N ASN A 471 -7.73 -23.08 1.46
CA ASN A 471 -9.07 -22.58 1.79
C ASN A 471 -9.42 -22.90 3.25
N PHE A 472 -9.39 -21.88 4.10
CA PHE A 472 -9.66 -21.98 5.54
C PHE A 472 -11.16 -21.89 5.88
N GLU A 473 -12.04 -21.77 4.88
CA GLU A 473 -13.47 -22.00 5.06
C GLU A 473 -13.78 -23.50 5.19
N GLU A 474 -12.94 -24.35 4.57
CA GLU A 474 -13.08 -25.81 4.57
C GLU A 474 -12.06 -26.51 5.49
N ILE A 475 -10.85 -25.94 5.62
CA ILE A 475 -9.73 -26.51 6.37
C ILE A 475 -9.56 -25.79 7.72
N GLU A 476 -9.44 -26.57 8.80
CA GLU A 476 -9.19 -26.07 10.15
C GLU A 476 -7.70 -25.88 10.43
N ASP A 477 -6.85 -26.81 10.01
CA ASP A 477 -5.40 -26.74 10.19
C ASP A 477 -4.65 -27.57 9.13
N PHE A 478 -3.32 -27.44 9.09
CA PHE A 478 -2.48 -28.22 8.20
C PHE A 478 -1.04 -28.41 8.73
N ILE A 479 -0.36 -29.44 8.21
CA ILE A 479 1.07 -29.68 8.39
C ILE A 479 1.76 -29.64 7.03
N LEU A 480 2.91 -28.98 6.93
CA LEU A 480 3.76 -28.99 5.73
C LEU A 480 5.14 -29.57 6.06
N LYS A 481 5.56 -30.60 5.32
CA LYS A 481 6.87 -31.23 5.46
C LYS A 481 7.68 -31.14 4.17
N GLY A 482 9.00 -31.00 4.30
CA GLY A 482 9.95 -31.04 3.18
C GLY A 482 10.52 -32.44 2.91
N ASN A 483 11.33 -32.55 1.86
CA ASN A 483 12.03 -33.79 1.45
C ASN A 483 12.77 -34.56 2.56
N SER A 484 13.20 -33.88 3.64
CA SER A 484 13.93 -34.45 4.77
C SER A 484 13.02 -34.99 5.90
N SER A 485 11.70 -35.00 5.69
CA SER A 485 10.69 -35.18 6.76
C SER A 485 10.76 -34.11 7.86
N GLU A 486 11.47 -33.02 7.61
CA GLU A 486 11.49 -31.84 8.46
C GLU A 486 10.13 -31.13 8.36
N GLU A 487 9.53 -30.88 9.51
CA GLU A 487 8.28 -30.15 9.65
C GLU A 487 8.55 -28.67 9.44
N LEU A 488 8.19 -28.15 8.26
CA LEU A 488 8.39 -26.76 7.89
C LEU A 488 7.31 -25.87 8.51
N VAL A 489 6.09 -26.38 8.56
CA VAL A 489 4.95 -25.71 9.19
C VAL A 489 4.27 -26.71 10.12
N PRO A 490 4.37 -26.52 11.45
CA PRO A 490 3.77 -27.42 12.43
C PRO A 490 2.29 -27.13 12.64
N LEU A 491 1.57 -28.00 13.37
CA LEU A 491 0.17 -27.76 13.76
C LEU A 491 -0.01 -26.49 14.63
N GLY A 492 -1.18 -25.87 14.50
CA GLY A 492 -1.66 -24.78 15.35
C GLY A 492 -1.22 -23.37 14.93
N ASN A 493 -1.83 -22.35 15.55
CA ASN A 493 -1.52 -20.93 15.37
C ASN A 493 -1.53 -20.44 13.91
N LYS A 494 -2.53 -20.87 13.12
CA LYS A 494 -2.74 -20.37 11.76
C LYS A 494 -3.76 -19.25 11.74
N SER A 495 -3.51 -18.23 10.93
CA SER A 495 -4.44 -17.16 10.63
C SER A 495 -4.83 -17.23 9.15
N SER A 496 -6.05 -16.82 8.82
CA SER A 496 -6.47 -16.65 7.43
C SER A 496 -6.76 -15.18 7.14
N THR A 497 -6.57 -14.79 5.88
CA THR A 497 -6.96 -13.48 5.36
C THR A 497 -7.91 -13.71 4.19
N ASP A 498 -9.11 -13.12 4.25
CA ASP A 498 -10.15 -13.30 3.22
C ASP A 498 -10.48 -14.77 2.92
N GLY A 499 -10.51 -15.63 3.95
CA GLY A 499 -10.80 -17.07 3.82
C GLY A 499 -9.62 -17.93 3.37
N TRP A 500 -8.45 -17.34 3.07
CA TRP A 500 -7.27 -18.06 2.61
C TRP A 500 -6.12 -17.99 3.61
N HIS A 501 -5.42 -19.10 3.81
CA HIS A 501 -4.07 -19.11 4.37
C HIS A 501 -3.06 -19.22 3.24
N ILE A 502 -2.09 -18.31 3.18
CA ILE A 502 -1.13 -18.22 2.08
C ILE A 502 0.26 -18.58 2.60
N ILE A 503 0.88 -19.56 1.95
CA ILE A 503 2.28 -19.92 2.15
C ILE A 503 3.06 -19.41 0.95
N GLN A 504 4.14 -18.68 1.21
CA GLN A 504 5.09 -18.25 0.19
C GLN A 504 6.44 -18.90 0.47
N PHE A 505 7.04 -19.47 -0.56
CA PHE A 505 8.32 -20.14 -0.47
C PHE A 505 9.25 -19.58 -1.55
N SER A 506 10.44 -19.16 -1.15
CA SER A 506 11.50 -18.68 -2.04
C SER A 506 12.82 -19.26 -1.53
N GLY A 507 13.36 -20.21 -2.29
CA GLY A 507 14.51 -21.02 -1.90
C GLY A 507 15.76 -20.77 -2.73
N GLY A 508 16.91 -21.20 -2.22
CA GLY A 508 18.15 -21.28 -3.00
C GLY A 508 18.19 -22.54 -3.89
N GLY A 509 19.26 -22.71 -4.67
CA GLY A 509 19.37 -23.83 -5.61
C GLY A 509 19.30 -25.25 -5.00
N GLN A 510 19.53 -25.38 -3.68
CA GLN A 510 19.48 -26.64 -2.92
C GLN A 510 18.16 -26.82 -2.14
N SER A 511 17.19 -25.92 -2.30
CA SER A 511 15.93 -25.99 -1.58
C SER A 511 15.09 -27.20 -1.99
N PRO A 512 14.27 -27.75 -1.05
CA PRO A 512 13.38 -28.86 -1.36
C PRO A 512 12.40 -28.48 -2.48
N ARG A 513 12.06 -29.46 -3.31
CA ARG A 513 11.11 -29.29 -4.43
C ARG A 513 9.90 -30.21 -4.34
N LYS A 514 9.94 -31.18 -3.43
CA LYS A 514 8.78 -31.99 -3.07
C LYS A 514 8.43 -31.73 -1.63
N PHE A 515 7.13 -31.65 -1.40
CA PHE A 515 6.53 -31.37 -0.10
C PHE A 515 5.37 -32.33 0.14
N GLU A 516 5.15 -32.62 1.41
CA GLU A 516 3.98 -33.37 1.88
C GLU A 516 3.11 -32.41 2.69
N LEU A 517 1.87 -32.26 2.27
CA LEU A 517 0.86 -31.42 2.89
C LEU A 517 -0.22 -32.33 3.47
N THR A 518 -0.44 -32.23 4.78
CA THR A 518 -1.54 -32.91 5.48
C THR A 518 -2.56 -31.86 5.87
N LEU A 519 -3.80 -32.02 5.41
CA LEU A 519 -4.92 -31.11 5.68
C LEU A 519 -5.87 -31.73 6.72
N PHE A 520 -6.33 -30.92 7.66
CA PHE A 520 -7.33 -31.27 8.66
C PHE A 520 -8.60 -30.48 8.39
N TRP A 521 -9.69 -31.16 8.07
CA TRP A 521 -10.94 -30.50 7.66
C TRP A 521 -11.71 -29.96 8.86
N ALA A 522 -12.39 -28.83 8.67
CA ALA A 522 -13.27 -28.26 9.68
C ALA A 522 -14.51 -29.14 9.88
N ARG A 523 -14.95 -29.31 11.13
CA ARG A 523 -16.16 -30.09 11.45
C ARG A 523 -17.44 -29.53 10.83
N SER A 524 -17.46 -28.25 10.46
CA SER A 524 -18.57 -27.57 9.77
C SER A 524 -18.57 -27.74 8.25
N ALA A 525 -17.50 -28.27 7.66
CA ALA A 525 -17.32 -28.42 6.20
C ALA A 525 -18.07 -29.62 5.58
N VAL A 526 -18.93 -30.30 6.35
CA VAL A 526 -19.73 -31.42 5.84
C VAL A 526 -20.93 -30.86 5.07
N HIS A 527 -20.70 -30.51 3.81
CA HIS A 527 -21.76 -30.10 2.88
C HIS A 527 -22.72 -31.26 2.65
N SER A 528 -24.03 -30.99 2.72
CA SER A 528 -25.04 -32.01 2.45
C SER A 528 -25.10 -32.34 0.97
N ALA A 529 -25.60 -33.52 0.58
CA ALA A 529 -25.78 -33.87 -0.84
C ALA A 529 -26.65 -32.86 -1.61
N HIS A 530 -27.43 -32.03 -0.92
CA HIS A 530 -28.24 -30.96 -1.51
C HIS A 530 -27.39 -29.71 -1.86
N ASP A 531 -26.35 -29.42 -1.08
CA ASP A 531 -25.44 -28.28 -1.29
C ASP A 531 -24.52 -28.53 -2.50
N VAL A 532 -24.08 -29.78 -2.68
CA VAL A 532 -23.27 -30.22 -3.84
C VAL A 532 -24.06 -30.08 -5.16
N VAL A 533 -25.35 -30.44 -5.17
CA VAL A 533 -26.22 -30.31 -6.35
C VAL A 533 -26.53 -28.85 -6.68
N GLU A 534 -26.53 -27.96 -5.69
CA GLU A 534 -26.71 -26.52 -5.92
C GLU A 534 -25.44 -25.89 -6.49
N MET A 535 -24.25 -26.29 -6.00
CA MET A 535 -22.94 -25.91 -6.55
C MET A 535 -22.75 -26.34 -8.02
N GLU A 536 -23.17 -27.56 -8.38
CA GLU A 536 -23.13 -28.03 -9.78
C GLU A 536 -24.06 -27.24 -10.72
N LYS A 537 -25.19 -26.73 -10.22
CA LYS A 537 -26.22 -26.05 -11.03
C LYS A 537 -25.91 -24.59 -11.34
N THR A 538 -25.13 -23.88 -10.52
CA THR A 538 -24.95 -22.43 -10.67
C THR A 538 -23.85 -22.02 -11.64
N GLN A 539 -22.99 -22.92 -12.14
CA GLN A 539 -21.76 -22.52 -12.88
C GLN A 539 -20.94 -21.44 -12.15
N GLN A 540 -21.19 -21.23 -10.85
CA GLN A 540 -20.33 -20.42 -10.00
C GLN A 540 -19.05 -21.23 -9.85
N GLN A 541 -17.94 -20.68 -10.31
CA GLN A 541 -16.60 -21.28 -10.31
C GLN A 541 -16.41 -22.22 -9.12
N GLN A 542 -16.28 -23.52 -9.41
CA GLN A 542 -16.00 -24.58 -8.45
C GLN A 542 -14.98 -24.09 -7.43
N GLN A 543 -15.38 -23.98 -6.16
CA GLN A 543 -14.53 -23.36 -5.15
C GLN A 543 -13.26 -24.23 -4.99
N PRO A 544 -12.06 -23.68 -5.21
CA PRO A 544 -10.83 -24.44 -5.03
C PRO A 544 -10.55 -24.67 -3.55
N LEU A 545 -10.09 -25.87 -3.20
CA LEU A 545 -9.57 -26.19 -1.87
C LEU A 545 -8.14 -25.67 -1.74
N LEU A 546 -7.31 -25.97 -2.75
CA LEU A 546 -5.93 -25.51 -2.87
C LEU A 546 -5.72 -24.78 -4.18
N LYS A 547 -4.91 -23.74 -4.13
CA LYS A 547 -4.34 -23.06 -5.31
C LYS A 547 -2.83 -23.04 -5.16
N LEU A 548 -2.11 -23.44 -6.20
CA LEU A 548 -0.65 -23.42 -6.25
C LEU A 548 -0.21 -22.59 -7.46
N ARG A 549 0.67 -21.62 -7.21
CA ARG A 549 1.48 -20.97 -8.24
C ARG A 549 2.92 -21.42 -8.07
N THR A 550 3.57 -21.83 -9.16
CA THR A 550 5.03 -21.96 -9.19
C THR A 550 5.61 -21.07 -10.26
N ASP A 551 6.70 -20.38 -9.93
CA ASP A 551 7.34 -19.42 -10.82
C ASP A 551 8.63 -20.00 -11.41
N SER A 552 8.92 -19.66 -12.67
CA SER A 552 10.17 -20.01 -13.35
C SER A 552 10.67 -18.84 -14.18
N ASP A 553 11.97 -18.60 -14.13
CA ASP A 553 12.65 -17.55 -14.90
C ASP A 553 13.04 -18.04 -16.31
N ILE A 554 12.07 -18.66 -17.00
CA ILE A 554 12.23 -19.17 -18.37
C ILE A 554 11.52 -18.21 -19.31
N LEU A 555 12.23 -17.79 -20.36
CA LEU A 555 11.65 -17.02 -21.46
C LEU A 555 11.14 -17.99 -22.53
N THR A 556 9.83 -17.99 -22.76
CA THR A 556 9.25 -18.70 -23.90
C THR A 556 9.34 -17.82 -25.16
N PRO A 557 9.35 -18.39 -26.38
CA PRO A 557 9.56 -17.63 -27.60
C PRO A 557 8.61 -16.44 -27.76
N LYS A 558 7.33 -16.63 -27.42
CA LYS A 558 6.33 -15.56 -27.51
C LYS A 558 6.51 -14.49 -26.42
N VAL A 559 6.92 -14.86 -25.20
CA VAL A 559 7.26 -13.85 -24.17
C VAL A 559 8.48 -13.04 -24.59
N GLU A 560 9.52 -13.69 -25.12
CA GLU A 560 10.72 -13.02 -25.63
C GLU A 560 10.36 -11.97 -26.69
N ARG A 561 9.55 -12.32 -27.70
CA ARG A 561 9.06 -11.36 -28.70
C ARG A 561 8.29 -10.19 -28.10
N VAL A 562 7.41 -10.47 -27.13
CA VAL A 562 6.63 -9.44 -26.45
C VAL A 562 7.54 -8.48 -25.69
N LEU A 563 8.59 -9.00 -25.04
CA LEU A 563 9.58 -8.19 -24.32
C LEU A 563 10.45 -7.36 -25.27
N GLU A 564 10.84 -7.89 -26.43
CA GLU A 564 11.61 -7.16 -27.46
C GLU A 564 10.83 -5.98 -28.05
N LYS A 565 9.51 -6.16 -28.22
CA LYS A 565 8.61 -5.12 -28.76
C LYS A 565 8.01 -4.20 -27.68
N LEU A 566 8.35 -4.43 -26.41
CA LEU A 566 7.81 -3.65 -25.31
C LEU A 566 8.26 -2.18 -25.45
N PRO A 567 7.37 -1.18 -25.32
CA PRO A 567 7.76 0.22 -25.42
C PRO A 567 8.86 0.59 -24.41
N ALA A 568 9.78 1.48 -24.79
CA ALA A 568 10.90 1.87 -23.93
C ALA A 568 10.48 2.52 -22.60
N TRP A 569 9.29 3.13 -22.57
CA TRP A 569 8.67 3.70 -21.38
C TRP A 569 7.91 2.66 -20.53
N CYS A 570 8.06 1.36 -20.82
CA CYS A 570 7.60 0.24 -19.99
C CYS A 570 8.78 -0.52 -19.39
N SER A 571 8.62 -0.98 -18.15
CA SER A 571 9.58 -1.82 -17.45
C SER A 571 8.88 -3.01 -16.82
N LEU A 572 9.56 -4.15 -16.80
CA LEU A 572 9.15 -5.26 -15.97
C LEU A 572 9.13 -4.85 -14.50
N PHE A 573 8.05 -5.21 -13.82
CA PHE A 573 7.87 -5.06 -12.38
C PHE A 573 8.43 -6.31 -11.68
N GLY A 574 9.21 -6.11 -10.63
CA GLY A 574 10.10 -7.13 -10.08
C GLY A 574 9.88 -7.47 -8.61
N LYS A 575 8.66 -7.32 -8.08
CA LYS A 575 8.38 -7.70 -6.69
C LYS A 575 8.31 -9.22 -6.54
N SER A 576 8.84 -9.78 -5.44
CA SER A 576 8.93 -11.23 -5.28
C SER A 576 7.57 -11.94 -5.09
N THR A 577 6.53 -11.22 -4.71
CA THR A 577 5.16 -11.75 -4.68
C THR A 577 4.52 -11.87 -6.07
N TYR A 578 5.11 -11.26 -7.10
CA TYR A 578 4.60 -11.28 -8.47
C TYR A 578 5.15 -12.48 -9.25
N PRO A 579 4.40 -12.98 -10.25
CA PRO A 579 4.86 -14.04 -11.12
C PRO A 579 6.09 -13.62 -11.94
N HIS A 580 6.98 -14.58 -12.22
CA HIS A 580 8.07 -14.41 -13.19
C HIS A 580 7.54 -14.54 -14.64
N THR A 581 8.45 -14.64 -15.61
CA THR A 581 8.11 -14.73 -17.04
C THR A 581 7.35 -16.01 -17.41
N LEU A 582 7.42 -17.06 -16.59
CA LEU A 582 6.63 -18.28 -16.71
C LEU A 582 6.04 -18.68 -15.36
N ALA A 583 4.72 -18.84 -15.30
CA ALA A 583 4.00 -19.24 -14.11
C ALA A 583 3.08 -20.44 -14.41
N PHE A 584 3.14 -21.45 -13.54
CA PHE A 584 2.22 -22.57 -13.56
C PHE A 584 1.17 -22.36 -12.48
N LEU A 585 -0.09 -22.45 -12.86
CA LEU A 585 -1.23 -22.39 -11.95
C LEU A 585 -1.87 -23.78 -11.88
N SER A 586 -2.01 -24.28 -10.66
CA SER A 586 -2.71 -25.54 -10.40
C SER A 586 -3.71 -25.35 -9.29
N ALA A 587 -4.87 -25.97 -9.42
CA ALA A 587 -5.91 -25.93 -8.40
C ALA A 587 -6.47 -27.33 -8.15
N LEU A 588 -6.77 -27.61 -6.88
CA LEU A 588 -7.54 -28.79 -6.48
C LEU A 588 -8.93 -28.34 -6.05
N PRO A 589 -10.00 -28.72 -6.75
CA PRO A 589 -11.37 -28.32 -6.42
C PRO A 589 -11.88 -29.07 -5.17
N VAL A 590 -12.74 -28.40 -4.39
CA VAL A 590 -13.39 -29.00 -3.20
C VAL A 590 -14.22 -30.23 -3.59
N GLU A 591 -14.91 -30.18 -4.73
CA GLU A 591 -15.77 -31.25 -5.25
C GLU A 591 -15.07 -32.60 -5.43
N GLN A 592 -13.75 -32.61 -5.70
CA GLN A 592 -12.98 -33.86 -5.86
C GLN A 592 -12.99 -34.73 -4.59
N PHE A 593 -13.29 -34.11 -3.45
CA PHE A 593 -13.31 -34.75 -2.15
C PHE A 593 -14.73 -35.16 -1.73
N TYR A 594 -15.79 -34.81 -2.48
CA TYR A 594 -17.15 -35.25 -2.17
C TYR A 594 -17.57 -36.38 -3.12
N PRO A 595 -18.31 -37.40 -2.64
CA PRO A 595 -18.81 -38.45 -3.50
C PRO A 595 -19.72 -37.84 -4.58
N ALA A 596 -19.48 -38.19 -5.84
CA ALA A 596 -20.33 -37.79 -6.95
C ALA A 596 -21.78 -38.19 -6.65
N VAL A 597 -22.70 -37.23 -6.64
CA VAL A 597 -24.12 -37.52 -6.55
C VAL A 597 -24.50 -38.17 -7.88
N MET A 598 -24.59 -39.51 -7.92
CA MET A 598 -25.15 -40.21 -9.07
C MET A 598 -26.56 -39.65 -9.31
N SER A 599 -26.73 -38.92 -10.40
CA SER A 599 -28.04 -38.49 -10.89
C SER A 599 -28.93 -39.73 -11.05
N LEU A 600 -29.96 -39.84 -10.21
CA LEU A 600 -31.08 -40.78 -10.40
C LEU A 600 -32.04 -40.28 -11.48
#